data_AF-A0A183J4Q9-F1
#
_entry.id   AF-A0A183J4Q9-F1
#
_cell.length_a   1.000
_cell.length_b   1.000
_cell.length_c   1.000
_cell.angle_alpha   90.00
_cell.angle_beta   90.00
_cell.angle_gamma   90.00
#
_symmetry.space_group_name_H-M   'P 1'
#
loop_
_entity.id
_entity.type
_entity.pdbx_description
1 polymer ?
#
loop_
_entity_poly.entity_id
_entity_poly.type
_entity_poly.pdbx_seq_one_letter_code
_entity_poly.pdbx_strand_id
1 'polypeptide(L)'
;MLLSHSAQMKTGPFAEHSNQLWNISSVSTWDKVNSGLMKMYKAEVLGKFPVVQHFLFGNLLTIKPHPAVESESDTNMQHGTRRGRSAFRLELLLLRRSNQCLIANVL
;
A
#
# COMPACT_ATOMS: atom_id res chain seq x y z
N MET A 1 14.27 -18.26 -1.18
CA MET A 1 15.25 -17.55 -2.03
C MET A 1 15.39 -16.07 -1.65
N LEU A 2 14.32 -15.28 -1.65
CA LEU A 2 14.36 -13.85 -1.23
C LEU A 2 14.84 -13.61 0.21
N LEU A 3 14.28 -14.34 1.19
CA LEU A 3 14.71 -14.24 2.60
C LEU A 3 16.19 -14.61 2.79
N SER A 4 16.62 -15.68 2.13
CA SER A 4 18.02 -16.14 2.13
C SER A 4 18.98 -15.09 1.58
N HIS A 5 18.63 -14.44 0.47
CA HIS A 5 19.43 -13.36 -0.10
C HIS A 5 19.50 -12.14 0.82
N SER A 6 18.38 -11.71 1.40
CA SER A 6 18.35 -10.56 2.32
C SER A 6 19.16 -10.76 3.60
N ALA A 7 19.27 -12.01 4.08
CA ALA A 7 20.12 -12.37 5.22
C ALA A 7 21.62 -12.42 4.86
N GLN A 8 21.95 -12.71 3.60
CA GLN A 8 23.35 -12.72 3.12
C GLN A 8 23.87 -11.30 2.83
N MET A 9 22.99 -10.40 2.38
CA MET A 9 23.35 -9.04 1.99
C MET A 9 23.56 -8.09 3.18
N LYS A 10 23.16 -8.49 4.39
CA LYS A 10 23.21 -7.64 5.58
C LYS A 10 23.82 -8.40 6.75
N THR A 11 24.77 -7.76 7.43
CA THR A 11 25.47 -8.34 8.58
C THR A 11 24.65 -8.16 9.86
N GLY A 12 24.62 -9.18 10.72
CA GLY A 12 23.93 -9.17 12.01
C GLY A 12 22.66 -10.02 12.04
N PRO A 13 21.98 -10.14 13.19
CA PRO A 13 20.74 -10.92 13.32
C PRO A 13 19.65 -10.42 12.36
N PHE A 14 18.96 -11.36 11.69
CA PHE A 14 17.91 -11.04 10.71
C PHE A 14 16.78 -10.17 11.28
N ALA A 15 16.45 -10.37 12.55
CA ALA A 15 15.45 -9.58 13.27
C ALA A 15 15.83 -8.10 13.37
N GLU A 16 17.11 -7.75 13.42
CA GLU A 16 17.57 -6.36 13.55
C GLU A 16 17.49 -5.61 12.22
N HIS A 17 17.94 -6.25 11.15
CA HIS A 17 18.04 -5.59 9.85
C HIS A 17 16.79 -5.79 8.96
N SER A 18 15.89 -6.70 9.33
CA SER A 18 14.70 -7.08 8.54
C SER A 18 13.52 -7.53 9.42
N ASN A 19 13.26 -6.77 10.49
CA ASN A 19 12.19 -7.03 11.48
C ASN A 19 10.81 -7.31 10.85
N GLN A 20 10.39 -6.55 9.83
CA GLN A 20 9.10 -6.80 9.17
C GLN A 20 9.03 -8.19 8.50
N LEU A 21 10.09 -8.57 7.78
CA LEU A 21 10.19 -9.88 7.15
C LEU A 21 10.32 -10.99 8.19
N TRP A 22 10.99 -10.72 9.30
CA TRP A 22 11.08 -11.64 10.44
C TRP A 22 9.70 -11.93 11.04
N ASN A 23 8.89 -10.90 11.26
CA ASN A 23 7.52 -11.07 11.78
C ASN A 23 6.59 -11.79 10.78
N ILE A 24 6.79 -11.60 9.48
CA ILE A 24 6.02 -12.34 8.46
C ILE A 24 6.47 -13.82 8.42
N SER A 25 7.75 -14.10 8.66
CA SER A 25 8.29 -15.46 8.63
C SER A 25 7.73 -16.38 9.74
N SER A 26 7.14 -15.82 10.80
CA SER A 26 6.50 -16.58 11.88
C SER A 26 5.03 -16.91 11.61
N VAL A 27 4.45 -16.44 10.50
CA VAL A 27 3.06 -16.74 10.12
C VAL A 27 2.98 -18.16 9.55
N SER A 28 2.09 -18.97 10.12
CA SER A 28 2.00 -20.41 9.84
C SER A 28 1.37 -20.79 8.49
N THR A 29 0.67 -19.89 7.82
CA THR A 29 -0.11 -20.19 6.60
C THR A 29 0.14 -19.16 5.51
N TRP A 30 0.37 -19.64 4.29
CA TRP A 30 0.60 -18.79 3.12
C TRP A 30 -0.61 -17.92 2.76
N ASP A 31 -1.83 -18.37 3.00
CA ASP A 31 -3.04 -17.57 2.75
C ASP A 31 -3.09 -16.28 3.59
N LYS A 32 -2.66 -16.36 4.86
CA LYS A 32 -2.56 -15.21 5.75
C LYS A 32 -1.42 -14.29 5.34
N VAL A 33 -0.28 -14.86 4.93
CA VAL A 33 0.85 -14.08 4.41
C VAL A 33 0.42 -13.29 3.17
N ASN A 34 -0.19 -13.95 2.18
CA ASN A 34 -0.65 -13.31 0.95
C ASN A 34 -1.67 -12.20 1.24
N SER A 35 -2.68 -12.50 2.06
CA SER A 35 -3.69 -11.53 2.45
C SER A 35 -3.09 -10.32 3.19
N GLY A 36 -2.11 -10.55 4.07
CA GLY A 36 -1.39 -9.50 4.79
C GLY A 36 -0.54 -8.62 3.87
N LEU A 37 0.24 -9.25 2.99
CA LEU A 37 1.08 -8.55 2.01
C LEU A 37 0.25 -7.70 1.05
N MET A 38 -0.91 -8.20 0.59
CA MET A 38 -1.81 -7.42 -0.27
C MET A 38 -2.37 -6.19 0.44
N LYS A 39 -2.72 -6.31 1.72
CA LYS A 39 -3.18 -5.16 2.53
C LYS A 39 -2.06 -4.15 2.77
N MET A 40 -0.86 -4.64 3.11
CA MET A 40 0.32 -3.81 3.31
C MET A 40 0.70 -3.06 2.03
N TYR A 41 0.69 -3.72 0.88
CA TYR A 41 0.97 -3.09 -0.41
C TYR A 41 -0.02 -1.96 -0.73
N LYS A 42 -1.32 -2.21 -0.52
CA LYS A 42 -2.34 -1.17 -0.71
C LYS A 42 -2.12 0.04 0.20
N ALA A 43 -1.78 -0.18 1.46
CA ALA A 43 -1.61 0.91 2.43
C ALA A 43 -0.28 1.65 2.27
N GLU A 44 0.83 0.92 2.15
CA GLU A 44 2.17 1.48 2.22
C GLU A 44 2.77 1.86 0.87
N VAL A 45 2.32 1.23 -0.22
CA VAL A 45 2.77 1.57 -1.57
C VAL A 45 1.71 2.44 -2.22
N LEU A 46 0.52 1.89 -2.49
CA LEU A 46 -0.52 2.61 -3.24
C LEU A 46 -1.14 3.78 -2.46
N GLY A 47 -1.16 3.70 -1.13
CA GLY A 47 -1.69 4.75 -0.25
C GLY A 47 -0.73 5.91 0.01
N LYS A 48 0.56 5.76 -0.30
CA LYS A 48 1.57 6.80 -0.05
C LYS A 48 1.89 7.58 -1.32
N PHE A 49 1.48 8.84 -1.37
CA PHE A 49 1.75 9.70 -2.52
C PHE A 49 3.22 9.76 -2.94
N PRO A 50 4.23 9.91 -2.05
CA PRO A 50 5.64 9.91 -2.47
C PRO A 50 6.07 8.63 -3.20
N VAL A 51 5.37 7.52 -2.95
CA VAL A 51 5.64 6.23 -3.59
C VAL A 51 4.94 6.16 -4.96
N VAL A 52 3.69 6.62 -5.04
CA VAL A 52 2.90 6.58 -6.29
C VAL A 52 3.11 7.77 -7.22
N GLN A 53 3.82 8.82 -6.80
CA GLN A 53 3.98 10.06 -7.58
C GLN A 53 4.64 9.84 -8.94
N HIS A 54 5.42 8.76 -9.08
CA HIS A 54 6.12 8.40 -10.31
C HIS A 54 5.37 7.38 -11.18
N PHE A 55 4.11 7.05 -10.84
CA PHE A 55 3.29 6.19 -11.69
C PHE A 55 2.99 6.89 -13.01
N LEU A 56 3.39 6.25 -14.12
CA LEU A 56 3.10 6.74 -15.45
C LEU A 56 1.71 6.27 -15.85
N PHE A 57 0.83 7.22 -16.15
CA PHE A 57 -0.50 6.96 -16.67
C PHE A 57 -0.56 7.28 -18.16
N GLY A 58 -1.25 6.43 -18.90
CA GLY A 58 -1.36 6.53 -20.36
C GLY A 58 -2.59 5.78 -20.86
N ASN A 59 -2.51 5.28 -22.09
CA ASN A 59 -3.66 4.63 -22.71
C ASN A 59 -4.00 3.28 -22.06
N LEU A 60 -3.01 2.55 -21.54
CA LEU A 60 -3.23 1.26 -20.87
C LEU A 60 -3.65 1.41 -19.40
N LEU A 61 -3.01 2.33 -18.67
CA LEU A 61 -3.30 2.64 -17.27
C LEU A 61 -3.84 4.06 -17.20
N THR A 62 -5.17 4.19 -17.31
CA THR A 62 -5.83 5.51 -17.30
C THR A 62 -6.22 5.92 -15.89
N ILE A 63 -6.14 7.21 -15.59
CA ILE A 63 -6.58 7.83 -14.31
C ILE A 63 -8.10 7.99 -14.25
N LYS A 64 -8.82 7.64 -15.32
CA LYS A 64 -10.28 7.74 -15.37
C LYS A 64 -10.86 6.88 -14.23
N PRO A 65 -11.84 7.40 -13.48
CA PRO A 65 -12.52 6.60 -12.46
C PRO A 65 -13.00 5.30 -13.07
N HIS A 66 -12.66 4.18 -12.43
CA HIS A 66 -13.23 2.90 -12.83
C HIS A 66 -14.75 3.01 -12.64
N PRO A 67 -15.57 2.66 -13.65
CA PRO A 67 -17.01 2.62 -13.47
C PRO A 67 -17.31 1.76 -12.25
N ALA A 68 -18.20 2.25 -11.38
CA ALA A 68 -18.61 1.48 -10.21
C ALA A 68 -19.33 0.22 -10.72
N VAL A 69 -18.62 -0.91 -10.70
CA VAL A 69 -19.27 -2.21 -10.84
C VAL A 69 -19.97 -2.47 -9.52
N GLU A 70 -21.29 -2.45 -9.54
CA GLU A 70 -22.12 -2.94 -8.44
C GLU A 70 -21.86 -4.44 -8.34
N SER A 71 -20.92 -4.83 -7.47
CA SER A 71 -20.66 -6.25 -7.21
C SER A 71 -21.82 -6.81 -6.39
N GLU A 72 -22.62 -7.68 -6.98
CA GLU A 72 -23.57 -8.52 -6.28
C GLU A 72 -22.88 -9.26 -5.13
N SER A 73 -23.52 -9.18 -3.97
CA SER A 73 -23.07 -9.65 -2.68
C SER A 73 -23.29 -11.14 -2.50
N ASP A 74 -22.23 -11.92 -2.35
CA ASP A 74 -22.32 -13.17 -1.60
C ASP A 74 -22.33 -12.87 -0.10
N THR A 75 -23.24 -13.55 0.59
CA THR A 75 -23.92 -13.19 1.82
C THR A 75 -23.07 -13.13 3.10
N ASN A 76 -23.30 -12.05 3.86
CA ASN A 76 -23.57 -12.00 5.30
C ASN A 76 -22.49 -12.47 6.31
N MET A 77 -21.80 -11.50 6.91
CA MET A 77 -21.71 -11.40 8.38
C MET A 77 -21.61 -9.92 8.82
N GLN A 78 -22.63 -9.45 9.52
CA GLN A 78 -22.77 -8.08 10.03
C GLN A 78 -21.79 -7.77 11.16
N HIS A 79 -21.05 -6.66 11.04
CA HIS A 79 -21.21 -5.46 11.89
C HIS A 79 -20.19 -4.37 11.55
N GLY A 80 -20.66 -3.13 11.46
CA GLY A 80 -19.82 -1.93 11.60
C GLY A 80 -19.66 -1.09 10.34
N THR A 81 -20.70 -0.36 9.98
CA THR A 81 -20.66 0.77 9.04
C THR A 81 -19.60 1.79 9.46
N ARG A 82 -18.39 1.75 8.87
CA ARG A 82 -17.49 2.91 8.85
C ARG A 82 -17.41 3.46 7.43
N ARG A 83 -18.34 4.39 7.19
CA ARG A 83 -18.34 5.36 6.10
C ARG A 83 -16.99 6.09 6.10
N GLY A 84 -16.14 5.78 5.14
CA GLY A 84 -14.80 6.36 5.01
C GLY A 84 -14.43 6.72 3.57
N ARG A 85 -15.42 6.91 2.68
CA ARG A 85 -15.20 7.45 1.33
C ARG A 85 -15.06 8.97 1.39
N SER A 86 -13.97 9.46 1.99
CA SER A 86 -13.53 10.86 1.88
C SER A 86 -12.07 11.08 2.31
N ALA A 87 -11.44 10.12 3.00
CA ALA A 87 -10.07 10.29 3.51
C ALA A 87 -9.06 10.55 2.38
N PHE A 88 -9.15 9.84 1.24
CA PHE A 88 -8.22 10.05 0.13
C PHE A 88 -8.28 11.46 -0.49
N ARG A 89 -9.44 12.14 -0.49
CA ARG A 89 -9.55 13.49 -1.06
C ARG A 89 -8.98 14.56 -0.12
N LEU A 90 -9.18 14.40 1.19
CA LEU A 90 -8.65 15.31 2.21
C LEU A 90 -7.15 15.07 2.46
N GLU A 91 -6.67 13.83 2.37
CA GLU A 91 -5.26 13.50 2.54
C GLU A 91 -4.42 13.95 1.33
N LEU A 92 -4.94 13.81 0.10
CA LEU A 92 -4.32 14.39 -1.11
C LEU A 92 -4.32 15.93 -1.10
N LEU A 93 -5.36 16.58 -0.54
CA LEU A 93 -5.41 18.04 -0.42
C LEU A 93 -4.50 18.59 0.70
N LEU A 94 -4.37 17.88 1.83
CA LEU A 94 -3.46 18.26 2.92
C LEU A 94 -1.99 17.99 2.56
N LEU A 95 -1.71 16.96 1.76
CA LEU A 95 -0.37 16.73 1.24
C LEU A 95 0.05 17.76 0.18
N ARG A 96 -0.92 18.39 -0.49
CA ARG A 96 -0.68 19.58 -1.33
C ARG A 96 -0.23 20.80 -0.51
N ARG A 97 -0.68 20.93 0.75
CA ARG A 97 -0.31 22.03 1.66
C ARG A 97 1.04 21.84 2.34
N SER A 98 1.43 20.61 2.68
CA SER A 98 2.73 20.37 3.32
C SER A 98 3.91 20.33 2.33
N ASN A 99 3.65 20.07 1.04
CA ASN A 99 4.70 19.97 0.00
C ASN A 99 4.70 21.13 -1.01
N GLN A 100 3.90 22.18 -0.80
CA GLN A 100 3.84 23.31 -1.73
C GLN A 100 5.12 24.16 -1.78
N CYS A 101 6.03 24.03 -0.80
CA CYS A 101 7.36 24.62 -0.91
C CYS A 101 8.33 23.80 -1.77
N LEU A 102 8.10 22.50 -1.99
CA LEU A 102 9.06 21.62 -2.67
C LEU A 102 8.75 21.41 -4.16
N ILE A 103 7.51 21.61 -4.61
CA ILE A 103 7.15 21.42 -6.03
C ILE A 103 7.35 22.70 -6.87
N ALA A 104 7.73 23.82 -6.27
CA ALA A 104 8.06 25.04 -7.02
C ALA A 104 9.52 25.09 -7.54
N ASN A 105 10.34 24.04 -7.34
CA ASN A 105 11.77 24.04 -7.72
C ASN A 105 12.22 22.83 -8.56
N VAL A 106 11.29 22.05 -9.14
CA VAL A 106 11.64 20.92 -10.04
C VAL A 106 10.86 20.95 -11.37
N LEU A 107 10.37 22.12 -11.77
CA LEU A 107 9.99 22.42 -13.16
C LEU A 107 10.57 23.77 -13.55
#